data_AF-A0A6L5BNB4-F1
#
_entry.id   AF-A0A6L5BNB4-F1
#
_cell.length_a   1.000
_cell.length_b   1.000
_cell.length_c   1.000
_cell.angle_alpha   90.00
_cell.angle_beta   90.00
_cell.angle_gamma   90.00
#
_symmetry.space_group_name_H-M   'P 1'
#
loop_
_entity.id
_entity.type
_entity.pdbx_description
1 polymer ?
#
loop_
_entity_poly.entity_id
_entity_poly.type
_entity_poly.pdbx_seq_one_letter_code
_entity_poly.pdbx_strand_id
1 'polypeptide(L)'
;MKRLFCLAAIAAALMGQSLTAQAAGVEFGVGATSDSTMTYRLGMQFDWDKSWLQSDVGRLTGYWSGAYTYWEGDKTSGTSSLSFSPVFVYEFAGQNVKPYVEAGIGVALFSNTQLEDNNIGQAFQFEDRFGFGLRFAGGHEVGIRATHYSNAGISSNNDGVESYSLHYTMPL
;
A
#
# COMPACT_ATOMS: atom_id res chain seq x y z
N MET A 1 -11.23 11.34 27.32
CA MET A 1 -12.45 11.76 26.59
C MET A 1 -12.17 12.28 25.18
N LYS A 2 -11.20 13.18 24.94
CA LYS A 2 -10.90 13.71 23.58
C LYS A 2 -10.46 12.65 22.54
N ARG A 3 -9.80 11.55 22.95
CA ARG A 3 -9.35 10.47 22.05
C ARG A 3 -10.48 9.58 21.50
N LEU A 4 -11.57 9.43 22.26
CA LEU A 4 -12.74 8.63 21.85
C LEU A 4 -13.57 9.35 20.77
N PHE A 5 -13.57 10.69 20.77
CA PHE A 5 -14.24 11.49 19.75
C PHE A 5 -13.57 11.38 18.37
N CYS A 6 -12.24 11.25 18.31
CA CYS A 6 -11.52 11.08 17.03
C CYS A 6 -11.80 9.71 16.39
N LEU A 7 -11.87 8.64 17.19
CA LEU A 7 -12.21 7.29 16.69
C LEU A 7 -13.68 7.19 16.26
N ALA A 8 -14.59 7.82 16.99
CA ALA A 8 -16.00 7.88 16.61
C ALA A 8 -16.23 8.71 15.33
N ALA A 9 -15.45 9.78 15.12
CA ALA A 9 -15.51 10.58 13.89
C ALA A 9 -15.01 9.80 12.67
N ILE A 10 -13.95 9.00 12.81
CA ILE A 10 -13.47 8.11 11.74
C ILE A 10 -14.50 7.01 11.45
N ALA A 11 -15.08 6.39 12.48
CA ALA A 11 -16.13 5.38 12.32
C ALA A 11 -17.40 5.95 11.66
N ALA A 12 -17.80 7.18 12.02
CA ALA A 12 -18.96 7.86 11.42
C ALA A 12 -18.69 8.29 9.96
N ALA A 13 -17.46 8.68 9.63
CA ALA A 13 -17.07 8.99 8.25
C ALA A 13 -17.09 7.73 7.35
N LEU A 14 -16.77 6.56 7.91
CA LEU A 14 -16.83 5.27 7.19
C LEU A 14 -18.27 4.77 6.97
N MET A 15 -19.24 5.19 7.78
CA MET A 15 -20.65 4.76 7.65
C MET A 15 -21.51 5.64 6.72
N GLY A 16 -20.96 6.74 6.21
CA GLY A 16 -21.73 7.79 5.53
C GLY A 16 -21.79 7.72 3.99
N GLN A 17 -21.20 6.71 3.34
CA GLN A 17 -21.16 6.66 1.88
C GLN A 17 -21.97 5.49 1.36
N SER A 18 -23.23 5.77 1.04
CA SER A 18 -24.04 4.90 0.19
C SER A 18 -24.37 5.67 -1.08
N LEU A 19 -24.18 5.01 -2.23
CA LEU A 19 -24.55 5.42 -3.59
C LEU A 19 -23.45 6.18 -4.38
N THR A 20 -22.34 5.51 -4.70
CA THR A 20 -21.75 5.46 -6.06
C THR A 20 -20.88 4.19 -6.15
N ALA A 21 -20.52 3.73 -7.36
CA ALA A 21 -19.78 2.48 -7.59
C ALA A 21 -18.63 2.27 -6.59
N GLN A 22 -18.46 1.05 -6.08
CA GLN A 22 -17.42 0.60 -5.14
C GLN A 22 -16.02 0.68 -5.78
N ALA A 23 -15.60 1.89 -6.13
CA ALA A 23 -14.34 2.20 -6.78
C ALA A 23 -13.27 2.58 -5.76
N ALA A 24 -13.56 2.49 -4.46
CA ALA A 24 -12.63 2.79 -3.39
C ALA A 24 -12.48 1.59 -2.44
N GLY A 25 -11.29 1.43 -1.87
CA GLY A 25 -11.01 0.42 -0.85
C GLY A 25 -10.08 0.95 0.22
N VAL A 26 -10.20 0.42 1.44
CA VAL A 26 -9.28 0.69 2.56
C VAL A 26 -8.36 -0.51 2.74
N GLU A 27 -7.06 -0.25 2.74
CA GLU A 27 -6.00 -1.25 2.88
C GLU A 27 -5.40 -1.18 4.29
N PHE A 28 -5.19 -2.36 4.88
CA PHE A 28 -4.40 -2.56 6.09
C PHE A 28 -3.25 -3.51 5.75
N GLY A 29 -2.02 -3.12 6.10
CA GLY A 29 -0.83 -3.94 5.88
C GLY A 29 0.00 -4.08 7.15
N VAL A 30 0.51 -5.29 7.39
CA VAL A 30 1.53 -5.56 8.42
C VAL A 30 2.68 -6.28 7.75
N GLY A 31 3.89 -5.77 7.92
CA GLY A 31 5.09 -6.34 7.31
C GLY A 31 6.32 -6.19 8.16
N ALA A 32 7.45 -6.61 7.61
CA ALA A 32 8.76 -6.45 8.22
C ALA A 32 9.78 -5.95 7.19
N THR A 33 10.79 -5.24 7.67
CA THR A 33 11.96 -4.83 6.90
C THR A 33 12.97 -5.98 6.80
N SER A 34 13.98 -5.83 5.94
CA SER A 34 15.15 -6.71 5.88
C SER A 34 15.94 -6.74 7.19
N ASP A 35 15.87 -5.66 8.00
CA ASP A 35 16.47 -5.54 9.33
C ASP A 35 15.59 -6.08 10.47
N SER A 36 14.50 -6.79 10.14
CA SER A 36 13.56 -7.40 11.10
C SER A 36 12.74 -6.42 11.96
N THR A 37 12.66 -5.14 11.59
CA THR A 37 11.73 -4.19 12.20
C THR A 37 10.36 -4.24 11.54
N MET A 38 9.30 -4.00 12.31
CA MET A 38 7.93 -4.09 11.81
C MET A 38 7.50 -2.83 11.03
N THR A 39 6.58 -3.02 10.09
CA THR A 39 5.95 -1.95 9.33
C THR A 39 4.43 -2.10 9.37
N TYR A 40 3.73 -0.97 9.51
CA TYR A 40 2.27 -0.93 9.60
C TYR A 40 1.74 0.09 8.60
N ARG A 41 0.92 -0.37 7.65
CA ARG A 41 0.41 0.44 6.54
C ARG A 41 -1.09 0.61 6.62
N LEU A 42 -1.56 1.83 6.41
CA LEU A 42 -2.96 2.17 6.20
C LEU A 42 -3.08 2.92 4.88
N GLY A 43 -3.86 2.37 3.94
CA GLY A 43 -3.99 2.90 2.58
C GLY A 43 -5.42 3.10 2.13
N MET A 44 -5.59 3.95 1.13
CA MET A 44 -6.77 4.03 0.29
C MET A 44 -6.40 3.63 -1.13
N GLN A 45 -7.26 2.84 -1.76
CA GLN A 45 -7.16 2.44 -3.15
C GLN A 45 -8.33 3.03 -3.92
N PHE A 46 -8.08 3.56 -5.12
CA PHE A 46 -9.12 4.07 -6.02
C PHE A 46 -8.98 3.42 -7.39
N ASP A 47 -9.91 2.54 -7.72
CA ASP A 47 -9.93 1.80 -8.98
C ASP A 47 -9.98 2.77 -10.17
N TRP A 48 -9.22 2.48 -11.21
CA TRP A 48 -9.21 3.30 -12.42
C TRP A 48 -10.53 3.20 -13.22
N ASP A 49 -11.37 2.22 -12.90
CA ASP A 49 -12.57 1.87 -13.67
C ASP A 49 -12.25 1.68 -15.17
N LYS A 50 -11.14 0.99 -15.43
CA LYS A 50 -10.65 0.65 -16.76
C LYS A 50 -10.20 -0.79 -16.80
N SER A 51 -10.49 -1.46 -17.89
CA SER A 51 -9.97 -2.79 -18.20
C SER A 51 -9.36 -2.78 -19.59
N TRP A 52 -8.20 -3.42 -19.70
CA TRP A 52 -7.46 -3.64 -20.94
C TRP A 52 -7.12 -5.13 -21.07
N LEU A 53 -6.81 -5.58 -22.28
CA LEU A 53 -6.38 -6.96 -22.56
C LEU A 53 -7.32 -8.03 -21.96
N GLN A 54 -8.63 -7.75 -21.91
CA GLN A 54 -9.61 -8.64 -21.31
C GLN A 54 -9.82 -9.88 -22.19
N SER A 55 -9.76 -11.05 -21.58
CA SER A 55 -9.95 -12.36 -22.20
C SER A 55 -10.52 -13.35 -21.18
N ASP A 56 -10.73 -14.60 -21.60
CA ASP A 56 -11.14 -15.68 -20.70
C ASP A 56 -10.08 -16.02 -19.63
N VAL A 57 -8.83 -15.58 -19.82
CA VAL A 57 -7.74 -15.77 -18.84
C VAL A 57 -7.80 -14.72 -17.72
N GLY A 58 -8.18 -13.48 -18.04
CA GLY A 58 -8.10 -12.36 -17.12
C GLY A 58 -8.12 -11.00 -17.82
N ARG A 59 -7.80 -9.95 -17.06
CA ARG A 59 -7.76 -8.56 -17.54
C ARG A 59 -6.62 -7.78 -16.87
N LEU A 60 -6.07 -6.82 -17.60
CA LEU A 60 -5.22 -5.77 -17.03
C LEU A 60 -6.11 -4.62 -16.56
N THR A 61 -5.89 -4.14 -15.35
CA THR A 61 -6.58 -3.03 -14.70
C THR A 61 -5.58 -2.29 -13.81
N GLY A 62 -6.05 -1.38 -12.97
CA GLY A 62 -5.24 -0.84 -11.89
C GLY A 62 -6.02 0.08 -10.99
N TYR A 63 -5.30 0.67 -10.05
CA TYR A 63 -5.82 1.61 -9.07
C TYR A 63 -4.76 2.64 -8.67
N TRP A 64 -5.21 3.77 -8.14
CA TRP A 64 -4.37 4.73 -7.44
C TRP A 64 -4.28 4.34 -5.97
N SER A 65 -3.07 4.27 -5.41
CA SER A 65 -2.82 3.98 -4.00
C SER A 65 -2.30 5.24 -3.32
N GLY A 66 -2.96 5.66 -2.24
CA GLY A 66 -2.42 6.66 -1.30
C GLY A 66 -2.33 6.02 0.09
N ALA A 67 -1.19 6.12 0.76
CA ALA A 67 -1.01 5.43 2.03
C ALA A 67 -0.09 6.13 3.02
N TYR A 68 -0.33 5.84 4.29
CA TYR A 68 0.55 6.12 5.41
C TYR A 68 1.19 4.81 5.86
N THR A 69 2.50 4.82 6.08
CA THR A 69 3.22 3.67 6.65
C THR A 69 4.00 4.14 7.88
N TYR A 70 3.85 3.43 9.00
CA TYR A 70 4.72 3.55 10.16
C TYR A 70 5.79 2.46 10.11
N TRP A 71 7.02 2.86 10.38
CA TRP A 71 8.21 2.01 10.39
C TRP A 71 8.73 1.99 11.83
N GLU A 72 8.69 0.82 12.44
CA GLU A 72 9.23 0.64 13.78
C GLU A 72 10.76 0.81 13.75
N GLY A 73 11.30 1.37 14.83
CA GLY A 73 12.73 1.55 15.01
C GLY A 73 13.17 0.86 16.29
N ASP A 74 14.23 0.08 16.19
CA ASP A 74 14.85 -0.66 17.31
C ASP A 74 16.12 0.07 17.76
N LYS A 75 17.06 0.28 16.82
CA LYS A 75 18.31 1.04 17.04
C LYS A 75 18.09 2.55 16.84
N THR A 76 17.07 2.91 16.08
CA THR A 76 16.75 4.30 15.73
C THR A 76 15.34 4.67 16.19
N SER A 77 14.99 5.96 16.13
CA SER A 77 13.61 6.36 16.36
C SER A 77 12.74 5.92 15.18
N GLY A 78 11.57 5.33 15.46
CA GLY A 78 10.61 4.98 14.42
C GLY A 78 10.24 6.18 13.52
N THR A 79 9.94 5.90 12.26
CA THR A 79 9.66 6.90 11.23
C THR A 79 8.32 6.63 10.55
N SER A 80 7.84 7.61 9.79
CA SER A 80 6.61 7.49 9.02
C SER A 80 6.84 7.90 7.58
N SER A 81 6.09 7.31 6.66
CA SER A 81 6.05 7.73 5.26
C SER A 81 4.64 7.97 4.77
N LEU A 82 4.50 8.90 3.83
CA LEU A 82 3.32 9.07 2.98
C LEU A 82 3.70 8.70 1.56
N SER A 83 2.97 7.78 0.95
CA SER A 83 3.24 7.26 -0.39
C SER A 83 2.05 7.44 -1.33
N PHE A 84 2.33 7.65 -2.61
CA PHE A 84 1.33 7.68 -3.67
C PHE A 84 1.83 6.97 -4.94
N SER A 85 1.05 6.04 -5.47
CA SER A 85 1.47 5.16 -6.58
C SER A 85 0.32 4.80 -7.52
N PRO A 86 0.52 4.89 -8.85
CA PRO A 86 -0.26 4.07 -9.78
C PRO A 86 0.14 2.60 -9.64
N VAL A 87 -0.84 1.72 -9.51
CA VAL A 87 -0.62 0.27 -9.37
C VAL A 87 -1.38 -0.44 -10.48
N PHE A 88 -0.64 -1.13 -11.34
CA PHE A 88 -1.20 -2.02 -12.35
C PHE A 88 -1.49 -3.38 -11.72
N VAL A 89 -2.61 -3.96 -12.13
CA VAL A 89 -3.07 -5.26 -11.64
C VAL A 89 -3.44 -6.12 -12.84
N TYR A 90 -2.89 -7.32 -12.92
CA TYR A 90 -3.44 -8.37 -13.76
C TYR A 90 -4.34 -9.26 -12.89
N GLU A 91 -5.65 -9.16 -13.09
CA GLU A 91 -6.67 -9.94 -12.40
C GLU A 91 -7.03 -11.16 -13.24
N PHE A 92 -6.77 -12.36 -12.72
CA PHE A 92 -7.13 -13.61 -13.37
C PHE A 92 -8.64 -13.85 -13.28
N ALA A 93 -9.19 -14.50 -14.30
CA ALA A 93 -10.59 -14.89 -14.31
C ALA A 93 -10.89 -15.90 -13.17
N GLY A 94 -12.06 -15.74 -12.56
CA GLY A 94 -12.50 -16.58 -11.45
C GLY A 94 -13.92 -16.20 -11.02
N GLN A 95 -14.66 -17.18 -10.48
CA GLN A 95 -16.05 -16.99 -10.06
C GLN A 95 -16.13 -16.32 -8.68
N ASN A 96 -15.71 -17.04 -7.64
CA ASN A 96 -15.77 -16.57 -6.25
C ASN A 96 -14.43 -16.03 -5.73
N VAL A 97 -13.34 -16.42 -6.38
CA VAL A 97 -11.97 -16.03 -6.04
C VAL A 97 -11.26 -15.72 -7.34
N LYS A 98 -10.64 -14.54 -7.40
CA LYS A 98 -9.86 -14.05 -8.52
C LYS A 98 -8.43 -13.79 -8.05
N PRO A 99 -7.48 -14.66 -8.38
CA PRO A 99 -6.07 -14.36 -8.15
C PRO A 99 -5.65 -13.09 -8.89
N TYR A 100 -4.66 -12.38 -8.36
CA TYR A 100 -4.06 -11.26 -9.06
C TYR A 100 -2.56 -11.16 -8.80
N VAL A 101 -1.88 -10.49 -9.73
CA VAL A 101 -0.53 -9.96 -9.54
C VAL A 101 -0.58 -8.45 -9.75
N GLU A 102 0.19 -7.71 -8.95
CA GLU A 102 0.25 -6.26 -9.01
C GLU A 102 1.69 -5.75 -9.07
N ALA A 103 1.88 -4.63 -9.78
CA ALA A 103 3.14 -3.92 -9.82
C ALA A 103 2.89 -2.41 -9.92
N GLY A 104 3.68 -1.61 -9.23
CA GLY A 104 3.54 -0.15 -9.22
C GLY A 104 4.87 0.54 -9.00
N ILE A 105 4.99 1.74 -9.59
CA ILE A 105 6.10 2.65 -9.39
C ILE A 105 5.50 3.99 -9.00
N GLY A 106 5.81 4.48 -7.82
CA GLY A 106 5.32 5.75 -7.30
C GLY A 106 6.36 6.47 -6.48
N VAL A 107 5.89 7.24 -5.51
CA VAL A 107 6.72 8.13 -4.71
C VAL A 107 6.33 8.10 -3.24
N ALA A 108 7.27 8.43 -2.37
CA ALA A 108 7.05 8.56 -0.94
C ALA A 108 7.85 9.72 -0.33
N LEU A 109 7.33 10.24 0.77
CA LEU A 109 7.99 11.22 1.64
C LEU A 109 8.13 10.62 3.03
N PHE A 110 9.35 10.48 3.51
CA PHE A 110 9.67 9.98 4.84
C PHE A 110 9.88 11.15 5.82
N SER A 111 9.41 10.99 7.07
CA SER A 111 9.61 11.98 8.12
C SER A 111 11.03 11.99 8.70
N ASN A 112 11.79 10.92 8.50
CA ASN A 112 13.19 10.79 8.88
C ASN A 112 13.94 9.95 7.83
N THR A 113 15.23 10.20 7.67
CA THR A 113 16.08 9.57 6.64
C THR A 113 16.96 8.45 7.18
N GLN A 114 16.96 8.23 8.50
CA GLN A 114 17.64 7.10 9.14
C GLN A 114 16.59 6.08 9.59
N LEU A 115 16.71 4.85 9.09
CA LEU A 115 15.86 3.71 9.41
C LEU A 115 16.79 2.55 9.77
N GLU A 116 16.91 2.26 11.07
CA GLU A 116 17.89 1.29 11.57
C GLU A 116 19.30 1.60 11.05
N ASP A 117 19.97 0.63 10.43
CA ASP A 117 21.30 0.83 9.88
C ASP A 117 21.27 1.55 8.52
N ASN A 118 20.09 1.70 7.89
CA ASN A 118 19.94 2.30 6.56
C ASN A 118 19.79 3.83 6.62
N ASN A 119 20.60 4.53 5.85
CA ASN A 119 20.47 5.95 5.55
C ASN A 119 19.93 6.16 4.12
N ILE A 120 18.64 6.48 4.02
CA ILE A 120 17.97 6.72 2.73
C ILE A 120 18.29 8.11 2.13
N GLY A 121 19.13 8.91 2.81
CA GLY A 121 19.74 10.14 2.32
C GLY A 121 18.85 11.38 2.32
N GLN A 122 17.62 11.28 1.83
CA GLN A 122 16.67 12.40 1.74
C GLN A 122 15.24 11.94 2.03
N ALA A 123 14.32 12.88 2.26
CA ALA A 123 12.92 12.53 2.56
C ALA A 123 12.19 11.93 1.35
N PHE A 124 12.44 12.45 0.16
CA PHE A 124 11.81 11.98 -1.08
C PHE A 124 12.44 10.69 -1.59
N GLN A 125 11.61 9.68 -1.80
CA GLN A 125 11.99 8.36 -2.31
C GLN A 125 11.02 7.94 -3.43
N PHE A 126 11.49 7.13 -4.36
CA PHE A 126 10.62 6.33 -5.22
C PHE A 126 10.04 5.17 -4.41
N GLU A 127 8.85 4.72 -4.77
CA GLU A 127 8.22 3.50 -4.26
C GLU A 127 8.11 2.49 -5.40
N ASP A 128 8.88 1.40 -5.34
CA ASP A 128 8.72 0.27 -6.25
C ASP A 128 8.01 -0.86 -5.49
N ARG A 129 6.90 -1.37 -6.04
CA ARG A 129 6.13 -2.44 -5.39
C ARG A 129 5.73 -3.53 -6.35
N PHE A 130 5.74 -4.76 -5.82
CA PHE A 130 5.24 -5.95 -6.47
C PHE A 130 4.48 -6.81 -5.46
N GLY A 131 3.35 -7.37 -5.88
CA GLY A 131 2.52 -8.17 -5.00
C GLY A 131 1.70 -9.19 -5.75
N PHE A 132 1.13 -10.10 -4.97
CA PHE A 132 0.15 -11.06 -5.47
C PHE A 132 -0.87 -11.35 -4.38
N GLY A 133 -2.08 -11.67 -4.79
CA GLY A 133 -3.17 -11.85 -3.84
C GLY A 133 -4.38 -12.53 -4.45
N LEU A 134 -5.43 -12.58 -3.65
CA LEU A 134 -6.73 -13.13 -4.00
C LEU A 134 -7.79 -12.08 -3.71
N ARG A 135 -8.60 -11.76 -4.72
CA ARG A 135 -9.83 -10.97 -4.59
C ARG A 135 -11.02 -11.91 -4.49
N PHE A 136 -11.82 -11.76 -3.44
CA PHE A 136 -12.98 -12.59 -3.16
C PHE A 136 -14.27 -11.94 -3.66
N ALA A 137 -15.32 -12.75 -3.82
CA ALA A 137 -16.67 -12.25 -4.03
C ALA A 137 -17.03 -11.22 -2.94
N GLY A 138 -17.59 -10.09 -3.34
CA GLY A 138 -17.82 -8.94 -2.45
C GLY A 138 -16.69 -7.90 -2.46
N GLY A 139 -15.55 -8.15 -3.12
CA GLY A 139 -14.49 -7.17 -3.39
C GLY A 139 -13.36 -7.13 -2.35
N HIS A 140 -13.42 -7.98 -1.32
CA HIS A 140 -12.35 -8.11 -0.33
C HIS A 140 -11.09 -8.72 -0.94
N GLU A 141 -9.93 -8.29 -0.47
CA GLU A 141 -8.64 -8.83 -0.93
C GLU A 141 -7.74 -9.24 0.22
N VAL A 142 -6.98 -10.31 0.02
CA VAL A 142 -5.82 -10.68 0.85
C VAL A 142 -4.65 -10.89 -0.08
N GLY A 143 -3.49 -10.33 0.23
CA GLY A 143 -2.29 -10.53 -0.57
C GLY A 143 -1.02 -10.32 0.23
N ILE A 144 0.10 -10.62 -0.43
CA ILE A 144 1.42 -10.24 0.07
C ILE A 144 2.09 -9.28 -0.91
N ARG A 145 2.99 -8.45 -0.38
CA ARG A 145 3.63 -7.40 -1.14
C ARG A 145 5.07 -7.18 -0.68
N ALA A 146 5.96 -7.07 -1.65
CA ALA A 146 7.30 -6.51 -1.46
C ALA A 146 7.29 -5.06 -1.98
N THR A 147 7.75 -4.14 -1.15
CA THR A 147 7.87 -2.72 -1.50
C THR A 147 9.28 -2.26 -1.17
N HIS A 148 9.96 -1.62 -2.10
CA HIS A 148 11.29 -1.04 -1.93
C HIS A 148 11.20 0.48 -2.11
N TYR A 149 11.95 1.22 -1.29
CA TYR A 149 12.06 2.66 -1.36
C TYR A 149 13.53 3.06 -1.51
N SER A 150 13.82 3.89 -2.50
CA SER A 150 15.15 4.47 -2.71
C SER A 150 15.09 5.76 -3.52
N ASN A 151 16.18 6.52 -3.56
CA ASN A 151 16.25 7.82 -4.20
C ASN A 151 16.95 7.80 -5.57
N ALA A 152 17.25 6.60 -6.10
CA ALA A 152 17.94 6.39 -7.38
C ALA A 152 19.29 7.15 -7.52
N GLY A 153 19.96 7.41 -6.41
CA GLY A 153 21.25 8.13 -6.37
C GLY A 153 21.14 9.65 -6.50
N ILE A 154 19.95 10.24 -6.27
CA ILE A 154 19.76 11.70 -6.22
C ILE A 154 20.51 12.30 -5.01
N SER A 155 20.58 11.55 -3.89
CA SER A 155 21.40 11.90 -2.73
C SER A 155 22.67 11.06 -2.70
N SER A 156 23.72 11.57 -2.04
CA SER A 156 24.99 10.84 -1.87
C SER A 156 24.84 9.56 -1.04
N ASN A 157 23.81 9.48 -0.20
CA ASN A 157 23.42 8.27 0.53
C ASN A 157 22.13 7.72 -0.09
N ASN A 158 22.05 6.41 -0.27
CA ASN A 158 20.90 5.74 -0.89
C ASN A 158 20.88 4.25 -0.52
N ASP A 159 20.87 3.95 0.78
CA ASP A 159 20.87 2.55 1.22
C ASP A 159 19.56 1.84 0.83
N GLY A 160 18.48 2.63 0.76
CA GLY A 160 17.13 2.14 0.50
C GLY A 160 16.51 1.48 1.73
N VAL A 161 15.27 1.04 1.60
CA VAL A 161 14.59 0.24 2.62
C VAL A 161 13.44 -0.55 2.00
N GLU A 162 13.18 -1.75 2.50
CA GLU A 162 12.08 -2.60 2.05
C GLU A 162 11.03 -2.84 3.13
N SER A 163 9.80 -3.12 2.70
CA SER A 163 8.76 -3.75 3.51
C SER A 163 8.20 -4.98 2.78
N TYR A 164 8.25 -6.13 3.45
CA TYR A 164 7.60 -7.37 3.04
C TYR A 164 6.37 -7.56 3.91
N SER A 165 5.18 -7.46 3.32
CA SER A 165 3.93 -7.32 4.07
C SER A 165 2.85 -8.31 3.62
N LEU A 166 1.99 -8.67 4.57
CA LEU A 166 0.65 -9.19 4.33
C LEU A 166 -0.32 -8.00 4.35
N HIS A 167 -1.21 -7.91 3.37
CA HIS A 167 -2.24 -6.88 3.32
C HIS A 167 -3.65 -7.45 3.17
N TYR A 168 -4.60 -6.69 3.68
CA TYR A 168 -6.03 -6.89 3.50
C TYR A 168 -6.68 -5.61 3.01
N THR A 169 -7.48 -5.71 1.94
CA THR A 169 -8.24 -4.59 1.41
C THR A 169 -9.74 -4.84 1.57
N MET A 170 -10.43 -3.87 2.15
CA MET A 170 -11.88 -3.85 2.27
C MET A 170 -12.47 -2.85 1.28
N PRO A 171 -13.40 -3.25 0.40
CA PRO A 171 -14.08 -2.32 -0.49
C PRO A 171 -15.01 -1.40 0.30
N LEU A 172 -15.16 -0.16 -0.16
CA LEU A 172 -16.05 0.87 0.38
C LEU A 172 -17.34 0.97 -0.46
#